data_AF-A0A2V5Q8I8-F1
#
_entry.id   AF-A0A2V5Q8I8-F1
#
_cell.length_a   1.000
_cell.length_b   1.000
_cell.length_c   1.000
_cell.angle_alpha   90.00
_cell.angle_beta   90.00
_cell.angle_gamma   90.00
#
_symmetry.space_group_name_H-M   'P 1'
#
loop_
_entity.id
_entity.type
_entity.pdbx_description
1 polymer ?
#
loop_
_entity_poly.entity_id
_entity_poly.type
_entity_poly.pdbx_seq_one_letter_code
_entity_poly.pdbx_strand_id
1 'polypeptide(L)'
;MTKAAPRLNKKDPRVEEFLRYLAIERNASPRTLKAYRQALTAFRAENKTPWKTCTANDFRDYLFAITKRGQARSYVRLQFSALRTFYQFLAARKGLGRNPLREVQLPKIDKKLPLVLTRQQIEELLAAPTRVAKNRAAPSWMPLRDVAIMELFYSSGLRLS
;
A
#
# COMPACT_ATOMS: atom_id res chain seq x y z
N MET A 1 -7.90 39.08 -14.02
CA MET A 1 -6.70 38.24 -14.21
C MET A 1 -7.09 36.78 -14.09
N THR A 2 -7.21 36.11 -15.23
CA THR A 2 -7.84 34.81 -15.40
C THR A 2 -6.93 33.70 -14.87
N LYS A 3 -7.38 32.99 -13.84
CA LYS A 3 -6.67 31.87 -13.21
C LYS A 3 -6.60 30.72 -14.21
N ALA A 4 -5.41 30.41 -14.71
CA ALA A 4 -5.19 29.37 -15.69
C ALA A 4 -5.66 27.99 -15.18
N ALA A 5 -6.40 27.28 -16.04
CA ALA A 5 -6.89 25.92 -15.81
C ALA A 5 -5.74 24.94 -15.49
N PRO A 6 -5.97 23.92 -14.64
CA PRO A 6 -4.95 22.93 -14.32
C PRO A 6 -4.59 22.15 -15.59
N ARG A 7 -3.33 22.25 -16.00
CA ARG A 7 -2.79 21.57 -17.19
C ARG A 7 -3.02 20.07 -17.09
N LEU A 8 -3.57 19.52 -18.17
CA LEU A 8 -3.83 18.10 -18.43
C LEU A 8 -2.78 17.18 -17.80
N ASN A 9 -3.28 16.26 -16.98
CA ASN A 9 -2.57 15.20 -16.27
C ASN A 9 -1.91 14.23 -17.28
N LYS A 10 -0.79 14.64 -17.88
CA LYS A 10 -0.03 13.82 -18.81
C LYS A 10 0.63 12.69 -18.00
N LYS A 11 0.04 11.49 -18.07
CA LYS A 11 0.58 10.28 -17.47
C LYS A 11 2.04 10.11 -17.89
N ASP A 12 2.93 9.89 -16.93
CA ASP A 12 4.35 9.72 -17.20
C ASP A 12 4.56 8.40 -17.97
N PRO A 13 5.08 8.43 -19.22
CA PRO A 13 5.23 7.24 -20.05
C PRO A 13 6.09 6.16 -19.39
N ARG A 14 7.12 6.54 -18.63
CA ARG A 14 8.01 5.58 -17.95
C ARG A 14 7.27 4.86 -16.82
N VAL A 15 6.38 5.58 -16.12
CA VAL A 15 5.55 5.00 -15.07
C VAL A 15 4.53 4.04 -15.67
N GLU A 16 3.88 4.38 -16.80
CA GLU A 16 2.95 3.47 -17.45
C GLU A 16 3.63 2.19 -17.96
N GLU A 17 4.82 2.32 -18.54
CA GLU A 17 5.57 1.16 -19.01
C GLU A 17 6.00 0.24 -17.85
N PHE A 18 6.44 0.83 -16.74
CA PHE A 18 6.73 0.10 -15.51
C PHE A 18 5.50 -0.64 -14.96
N LEU A 19 4.36 0.02 -14.91
CA LEU A 19 3.13 -0.60 -14.40
C LEU A 19 2.64 -1.71 -15.32
N ARG A 20 2.83 -1.57 -16.64
CA ARG A 20 2.57 -2.63 -17.61
C ARG A 20 3.50 -3.82 -17.39
N TYR A 21 4.79 -3.57 -17.20
CA TYR A 21 5.76 -4.61 -16.84
C TYR A 21 5.35 -5.36 -15.57
N LEU A 22 4.94 -4.62 -14.52
CA LEU A 22 4.48 -5.25 -13.29
C LEU A 22 3.22 -6.10 -13.50
N ALA A 23 2.28 -5.62 -14.32
CA ALA A 23 1.03 -6.32 -14.58
C ALA A 23 1.26 -7.61 -15.39
N ILE A 24 1.99 -7.51 -16.50
CA ILE A 24 2.10 -8.62 -17.47
C ILE A 24 3.17 -9.62 -17.04
N GLU A 25 4.36 -9.14 -16.68
CA GLU A 25 5.52 -10.02 -16.49
C GLU A 25 5.72 -10.43 -15.04
N ARG A 26 5.26 -9.59 -14.10
CA ARG A 26 5.37 -9.88 -12.66
C ARG A 26 4.06 -10.30 -12.03
N ASN A 27 2.98 -10.37 -12.83
CA ASN A 27 1.63 -10.73 -12.41
C ASN A 27 1.20 -10.01 -11.12
N ALA A 28 1.55 -8.73 -11.02
CA ALA A 28 1.26 -7.93 -9.83
C ALA A 28 -0.24 -7.66 -9.73
N SER A 29 -0.80 -7.84 -8.53
CA SER A 29 -2.23 -7.61 -8.31
C SER A 29 -2.67 -6.17 -8.69
N PRO A 30 -3.94 -5.97 -9.08
CA PRO A 30 -4.48 -4.64 -9.34
C PRO A 30 -4.28 -3.65 -8.17
N ARG A 31 -4.34 -4.17 -6.94
CA ARG A 31 -4.10 -3.39 -5.71
C ARG A 31 -2.64 -2.91 -5.63
N THR A 32 -1.69 -3.77 -5.96
CA THR A 32 -0.26 -3.40 -6.02
C THR A 32 -0.01 -2.33 -7.08
N LEU A 33 -0.58 -2.50 -8.29
CA LEU A 33 -0.45 -1.52 -9.38
C LEU A 33 -1.01 -0.15 -8.98
N LYS A 34 -2.20 -0.13 -8.35
CA LYS A 34 -2.82 1.10 -7.85
C LYS A 34 -1.94 1.78 -6.79
N ALA A 35 -1.46 1.02 -5.82
CA ALA A 35 -0.61 1.53 -4.74
C ALA A 35 0.71 2.11 -5.29
N TYR A 36 1.36 1.41 -6.22
CA TYR A 36 2.63 1.86 -6.82
C TYR A 36 2.43 3.08 -7.71
N ARG A 37 1.33 3.13 -8.48
CA ARG A 37 0.95 4.32 -9.26
C ARG A 37 0.78 5.54 -8.35
N GLN A 38 -0.01 5.40 -7.29
CA GLN A 38 -0.23 6.49 -6.33
C GLN A 38 1.09 6.95 -5.70
N ALA A 39 1.98 6.01 -5.37
CA ALA A 39 3.29 6.34 -4.83
C ALA A 39 4.16 7.15 -5.79
N LEU A 40 4.32 6.68 -7.03
CA LEU A 40 5.12 7.36 -8.04
C LEU A 40 4.54 8.73 -8.41
N THR A 41 3.22 8.84 -8.50
CA THR A 41 2.54 10.13 -8.73
C THR A 41 2.74 11.08 -7.56
N ALA A 42 2.65 10.62 -6.31
CA ALA A 42 2.87 11.45 -5.13
C ALA A 42 4.30 11.99 -5.08
N PHE A 43 5.31 11.14 -5.33
CA PHE A 43 6.69 11.59 -5.45
C PHE A 43 6.85 12.65 -6.55
N ARG A 44 6.26 12.42 -7.73
CA ARG A 44 6.34 13.38 -8.85
C ARG A 44 5.57 14.66 -8.63
N ALA A 45 4.59 14.68 -7.72
CA ALA A 45 3.93 15.92 -7.34
C ALA A 45 4.91 16.87 -6.64
N GLU A 46 5.77 16.33 -5.78
CA GLU A 46 6.71 17.09 -4.93
C GLU A 46 8.10 17.27 -5.56
N ASN A 47 8.56 16.31 -6.37
CA ASN A 47 9.86 16.36 -7.02
C ASN A 47 9.70 16.42 -8.55
N LYS A 48 10.25 17.44 -9.20
CA LYS A 48 10.24 17.61 -10.67
C LYS A 48 11.55 17.26 -11.35
N THR A 49 12.58 16.89 -10.58
CA THR A 49 13.88 16.44 -11.12
C THR A 49 13.67 15.25 -12.06
N PRO A 50 14.21 15.27 -13.29
CA PRO A 50 14.10 14.15 -14.21
C PRO A 50 14.55 12.82 -13.59
N TRP A 51 13.86 11.72 -13.90
CA TRP A 51 14.18 10.39 -13.33
C TRP A 51 15.65 9.98 -13.49
N LYS A 52 16.30 10.41 -14.58
CA LYS A 52 17.71 10.10 -14.87
C LYS A 52 18.70 10.88 -13.99
N THR A 53 18.28 12.02 -13.45
CA THR A 53 19.15 12.94 -12.70
C THR A 53 18.80 13.00 -11.21
N CYS A 54 17.72 12.34 -10.76
CA CYS A 54 17.45 12.22 -9.33
C CYS A 54 18.60 11.50 -8.62
N THR A 55 18.94 12.03 -7.45
CA THR A 55 20.00 11.59 -6.56
C THR A 55 19.41 10.90 -5.33
N ALA A 56 20.24 10.26 -4.51
CA ALA A 56 19.79 9.69 -3.24
C ALA A 56 19.16 10.75 -2.31
N ASN A 57 19.61 12.01 -2.37
CA ASN A 57 19.08 13.10 -1.55
C ASN A 57 17.64 13.45 -1.93
N ASP A 58 17.31 13.49 -3.23
CA ASP A 58 15.93 13.72 -3.69
C ASP A 58 14.92 12.76 -3.04
N PHE A 59 15.31 11.50 -2.84
CA PHE A 59 14.47 10.49 -2.20
C PHE A 59 14.49 10.60 -0.67
N ARG A 60 15.64 10.90 -0.06
CA ARG A 60 15.72 11.13 1.39
C ARG A 60 14.85 12.30 1.81
N ASP A 61 14.94 13.41 1.09
CA ASP A 61 14.18 14.63 1.35
C ASP A 61 12.67 14.37 1.23
N TYR A 62 12.24 13.66 0.17
CA TYR A 62 10.86 13.27 0.01
C TYR A 62 10.36 12.36 1.14
N LEU A 63 11.09 11.29 1.44
CA LEU A 63 10.71 10.31 2.47
C LEU A 63 10.71 10.95 3.86
N PHE A 64 11.63 11.87 4.12
CA PHE A 64 11.67 12.66 5.35
C PHE A 64 10.47 13.62 5.42
N ALA A 65 10.13 14.31 4.33
CA ALA A 65 8.99 15.22 4.27
C ALA A 65 7.65 14.51 4.55
N ILE A 66 7.39 13.35 3.94
CA ILE A 66 6.17 12.58 4.24
C ILE A 66 6.15 12.08 5.69
N THR A 67 7.31 11.74 6.26
CA THR A 67 7.42 11.31 7.67
C THR A 67 7.12 12.47 8.61
N LYS A 68 7.68 13.66 8.33
CA LYS A 68 7.45 14.89 9.11
C LYS A 68 5.98 15.34 9.09
N ARG A 69 5.26 15.02 8.00
CA ARG A 69 3.80 15.24 7.89
C ARG A 69 2.95 14.22 8.67
N GLY A 70 3.55 13.35 9.48
CA GLY A 70 2.83 12.39 10.33
C GLY A 70 2.26 11.19 9.57
N GLN A 71 2.74 10.91 8.35
CA GLN A 71 2.29 9.73 7.62
C GLN A 71 2.71 8.44 8.33
N ALA A 72 1.85 7.41 8.26
CA ALA A 72 2.12 6.12 8.86
C ALA A 72 3.42 5.52 8.32
N ARG A 73 4.21 4.85 9.18
CA ARG A 73 5.47 4.18 8.78
C ARG A 73 5.26 3.18 7.63
N SER A 74 4.11 2.51 7.58
CA SER A 74 3.72 1.59 6.50
C SER A 74 3.56 2.30 5.16
N TYR A 75 2.99 3.52 5.15
CA TYR A 75 2.85 4.35 3.96
C TYR A 75 4.22 4.80 3.43
N VAL A 76 5.10 5.29 4.31
CA VAL A 76 6.49 5.67 3.94
C VAL A 76 7.24 4.49 3.31
N ARG A 77 7.05 3.28 3.85
CA ARG A 77 7.65 2.07 3.28
C ARG A 77 7.05 1.67 1.95
N LEU A 78 5.74 1.83 1.76
CA LEU A 78 5.10 1.59 0.48
C LEU A 78 5.66 2.53 -0.60
N GLN A 79 5.79 3.82 -0.26
CA GLN A 79 6.41 4.83 -1.13
C GLN A 79 7.83 4.43 -1.54
N PHE A 80 8.67 4.10 -0.56
CA PHE A 80 10.04 3.65 -0.81
C PHE A 80 10.08 2.36 -1.65
N SER A 81 9.22 1.38 -1.36
CA SER A 81 9.16 0.13 -2.13
C SER A 81 8.82 0.40 -3.60
N ALA A 82 7.81 1.23 -3.87
CA ALA A 82 7.42 1.58 -5.22
C ALA A 82 8.56 2.28 -5.97
N LEU A 83 9.22 3.26 -5.34
CA LEU A 83 10.37 3.97 -5.91
C LEU A 83 11.55 3.03 -6.17
N ARG A 84 11.88 2.16 -5.21
CA ARG A 84 12.98 1.20 -5.32
C ARG A 84 12.75 0.23 -6.49
N THR A 85 11.57 -0.36 -6.59
CA THR A 85 11.22 -1.30 -7.67
C THR A 85 11.14 -0.59 -9.02
N PHE A 86 10.62 0.64 -9.06
CA PHE A 86 10.62 1.44 -10.27
C PHE A 86 12.03 1.74 -10.78
N TYR A 87 12.95 2.15 -9.90
CA TYR A 87 14.34 2.40 -10.28
C TYR A 87 15.12 1.11 -10.63
N GLN A 88 14.75 -0.03 -10.06
CA GLN A 88 15.25 -1.33 -10.53
C GLN A 88 14.82 -1.61 -11.98
N PHE A 89 13.55 -1.35 -12.31
CA PHE A 89 13.06 -1.45 -13.69
C PHE A 89 13.78 -0.48 -14.64
N LEU A 90 13.96 0.78 -14.24
CA LEU A 90 14.68 1.76 -15.06
C LEU A 90 16.15 1.36 -15.29
N ALA A 91 16.83 0.84 -14.26
CA ALA A 91 18.19 0.35 -14.41
C ALA A 91 18.26 -0.85 -15.36
N ALA A 92 17.36 -1.81 -15.22
CA ALA A 92 17.35 -3.02 -16.04
C ALA A 92 16.94 -2.77 -17.51
N ARG A 93 16.03 -1.81 -17.78
CA ARG A 93 15.39 -1.68 -19.11
C ARG A 93 15.51 -0.33 -19.79
N LYS A 94 15.97 0.71 -19.08
CA LYS A 94 16.04 2.09 -19.60
C LYS A 94 17.46 2.66 -19.60
N GLY A 95 18.46 1.79 -19.40
CA GLY A 95 19.88 2.16 -19.42
C GLY A 95 20.26 3.12 -18.30
N LEU A 96 19.56 3.08 -17.16
CA LEU A 96 19.95 3.89 -16.00
C LEU A 96 21.13 3.22 -15.30
N GLY A 97 22.35 3.72 -15.52
CA GLY A 97 23.59 3.08 -15.07
C GLY A 97 23.72 2.90 -13.56
N ARG A 98 23.07 3.75 -12.74
CA ARG A 98 23.08 3.64 -11.27
C ARG A 98 21.68 3.83 -10.71
N ASN A 99 21.30 2.98 -9.76
CA ASN A 99 20.07 3.13 -8.99
C ASN A 99 20.35 3.90 -7.68
N PRO A 100 19.93 5.18 -7.57
CA PRO A 100 20.16 6.00 -6.37
C PRO A 100 19.44 5.48 -5.12
N LEU A 101 18.37 4.69 -5.27
CA LEU A 101 17.62 4.12 -4.13
C LEU A 101 18.41 3.03 -3.40
N ARG A 102 19.53 2.54 -3.94
CA ARG A 102 20.41 1.58 -3.24
C ARG A 102 21.10 2.20 -2.02
N GLU A 103 21.28 3.50 -2.01
CA GLU A 103 21.94 4.27 -0.93
C GLU A 103 20.96 4.84 0.09
N VAL A 104 19.67 4.58 -0.10
CA VAL A 104 18.60 5.08 0.75
C VAL A 104 18.16 3.94 1.66
N GLN A 105 18.30 4.15 2.97
CA GLN A 105 17.86 3.20 3.98
C GLN A 105 16.74 3.83 4.80
N LEU A 106 15.72 3.02 5.12
CA LEU A 106 14.67 3.41 6.04
C LEU A 106 14.97 2.87 7.45
N PRO A 107 14.65 3.63 8.51
CA PRO A 107 14.73 3.14 9.88
C PRO A 107 13.97 1.82 10.02
N LYS A 108 14.54 0.86 10.76
CA LYS A 108 13.86 -0.41 11.07
C LYS A 108 12.51 -0.12 11.75
N ILE A 109 11.48 -0.86 11.35
CA ILE A 109 10.19 -0.80 12.06
C ILE A 109 10.28 -1.75 13.24
N ASP A 110 9.83 -1.28 14.40
CA ASP A 110 9.55 -2.12 15.55
C ASP A 110 8.50 -3.15 15.17
N LYS A 111 8.89 -4.43 15.21
CA LYS A 111 7.97 -5.54 15.01
C LYS A 111 7.11 -5.65 16.27
N LYS A 112 5.87 -5.17 16.22
CA LYS A 112 4.90 -5.49 17.26
C LYS A 112 4.65 -7.00 17.22
N LEU A 113 4.59 -7.62 18.40
CA LEU A 113 4.13 -9.00 18.50
C LEU A 113 2.69 -9.08 17.98
N PRO A 114 2.33 -10.14 17.24
CA PRO A 114 0.94 -10.37 16.86
C PRO A 114 0.06 -10.40 18.11
N LEU A 115 -1.09 -9.73 18.05
CA LEU A 115 -2.10 -9.87 19.08
C LEU A 115 -2.76 -11.25 18.89
N VAL A 116 -2.60 -12.13 19.87
CA VAL A 116 -3.24 -13.45 19.89
C VAL A 116 -4.45 -13.40 20.80
N LEU A 117 -5.57 -13.97 20.34
CA LEU A 117 -6.78 -14.09 21.16
C LEU A 117 -6.65 -15.30 22.07
N THR A 118 -7.01 -15.14 23.35
CA THR A 118 -7.12 -16.27 24.27
C THR A 118 -8.35 -17.12 23.91
N ARG A 119 -8.38 -18.37 24.41
CA ARG A 119 -9.54 -19.25 24.23
C ARG A 119 -10.85 -18.58 24.71
N GLN A 120 -10.82 -17.94 25.88
CA GLN A 120 -11.98 -17.23 26.42
C GLN A 120 -12.43 -16.09 25.49
N GLN A 121 -11.50 -15.30 24.94
CA GLN A 121 -11.83 -14.24 23.99
C GLN A 121 -12.44 -14.78 22.70
N ILE A 122 -12.03 -15.96 22.24
CA ILE A 122 -12.64 -16.63 21.08
C ILE A 122 -14.06 -17.09 21.41
N GLU A 123 -14.28 -17.70 22.57
CA GLU A 123 -15.61 -18.13 23.02
C GLU A 123 -16.57 -16.93 23.14
N GLU A 124 -16.10 -15.82 23.69
CA GLU A 124 -16.85 -14.56 23.76
C GLU A 124 -17.15 -13.99 22.36
N LEU A 125 -16.17 -14.03 21.45
CA LEU A 125 -16.33 -13.56 20.07
C LEU A 125 -17.37 -14.38 19.30
N LEU A 126 -17.32 -15.72 19.41
CA LEU A 126 -18.25 -16.63 18.74
C LEU A 126 -19.67 -16.53 19.33
N ALA A 127 -19.81 -16.20 20.61
CA ALA A 127 -21.12 -15.98 21.23
C ALA A 127 -21.71 -14.58 20.97
N ALA A 128 -20.90 -13.60 20.53
CA ALA A 128 -21.35 -12.21 20.37
C ALA A 128 -22.53 -12.05 19.39
N PRO A 129 -22.58 -12.70 18.21
CA PRO A 129 -23.66 -12.47 17.25
C PRO A 129 -25.05 -12.85 17.76
N THR A 130 -25.15 -13.82 18.67
CA THR A 130 -26.43 -14.28 19.25
C THR A 130 -26.86 -13.46 20.47
N ARG A 131 -25.93 -12.73 21.11
CA ARG A 131 -26.21 -11.89 22.29
C ARG A 131 -26.56 -10.44 21.96
N VAL A 132 -26.26 -9.98 20.75
CA VAL A 132 -26.50 -8.60 20.31
C VAL A 132 -27.87 -8.49 19.65
N ALA A 133 -28.73 -7.61 20.18
CA ALA A 133 -30.01 -7.29 19.56
C ALA A 133 -29.80 -6.77 18.14
N LYS A 134 -30.32 -7.47 17.14
CA LYS A 134 -30.27 -7.04 15.73
C LYS A 134 -31.42 -6.08 15.43
N ASN A 135 -31.26 -5.29 14.38
CA ASN A 135 -32.34 -4.46 13.86
C ASN A 135 -33.59 -5.34 13.59
N ARG A 136 -34.79 -4.82 13.84
CA ARG A 136 -36.07 -5.52 13.59
C ARG A 136 -36.23 -6.01 12.15
N ALA A 137 -35.56 -5.37 11.19
CA ALA A 137 -35.54 -5.80 9.79
C ALA A 137 -34.58 -6.98 9.50
N ALA A 138 -33.77 -7.41 10.48
CA ALA A 138 -32.81 -8.49 10.29
C ALA A 138 -33.52 -9.86 10.30
N PRO A 139 -33.22 -10.74 9.33
CA PRO A 139 -33.70 -12.12 9.35
C PRO A 139 -33.28 -12.88 10.61
N SER A 140 -34.15 -13.76 11.11
CA SER A 140 -33.92 -14.56 12.32
C SER A 140 -32.68 -15.46 12.26
N TRP A 141 -32.28 -15.89 11.06
CA TRP A 141 -31.09 -16.73 10.84
C TRP A 141 -29.77 -15.95 10.81
N MET A 142 -29.80 -14.61 10.73
CA MET A 142 -28.60 -13.78 10.58
C MET A 142 -27.56 -13.99 11.69
N PRO A 143 -27.92 -14.09 12.99
CA PRO A 143 -26.97 -14.40 14.05
C PRO A 143 -26.24 -15.72 13.83
N LEU A 144 -26.94 -16.79 13.44
CA LEU A 144 -26.34 -18.12 13.23
C LEU A 144 -25.37 -18.12 12.05
N ARG A 145 -25.70 -17.40 10.96
CA ARG A 145 -24.78 -17.21 9.83
C ARG A 145 -23.51 -16.48 10.28
N ASP A 146 -23.65 -15.39 11.04
CA ASP A 146 -22.50 -14.61 11.51
C ASP A 146 -21.57 -15.47 12.39
N VAL A 147 -22.12 -16.33 13.27
CA VAL A 147 -21.35 -17.32 14.04
C VAL A 147 -20.62 -18.30 13.12
N ALA A 148 -21.32 -18.92 12.17
CA ALA A 148 -20.73 -19.89 11.26
C ALA A 148 -19.58 -19.30 10.42
N ILE A 149 -19.71 -18.04 9.98
CA ILE A 149 -18.64 -17.33 9.28
C ILE A 149 -17.43 -17.15 10.21
N MET A 150 -17.64 -16.65 11.44
CA MET A 150 -16.54 -16.45 12.40
C MET A 150 -15.82 -17.77 12.72
N GLU A 151 -16.58 -18.85 12.94
CA GLU A 151 -16.04 -20.17 13.25
C GLU A 151 -15.28 -20.77 12.07
N LEU A 152 -15.76 -20.57 10.84
CA LEU A 152 -15.02 -20.95 9.63
C LEU A 152 -13.66 -20.23 9.58
N PHE A 153 -13.63 -18.91 9.74
CA PHE A 153 -12.38 -18.15 9.73
C PHE A 153 -11.41 -18.60 10.83
N TYR A 154 -11.92 -18.84 12.05
CA TYR A 154 -11.12 -19.29 13.19
C TYR A 154 -10.54 -20.69 12.98
N SER A 155 -11.37 -21.66 12.57
CA SER A 155 -10.99 -23.07 12.44
C SER A 155 -10.08 -23.34 11.23
N SER A 156 -10.25 -22.58 10.14
CA SER A 156 -9.51 -22.81 8.89
C SER A 156 -8.33 -21.85 8.68
N GLY A 157 -8.23 -20.78 9.48
CA GLY A 157 -7.19 -19.76 9.31
C GLY A 157 -7.26 -19.00 7.97
N LEU A 158 -8.44 -19.01 7.31
CA LEU A 158 -8.64 -18.30 6.06
C LEU A 158 -8.43 -16.78 6.25
N ARG A 159 -7.99 -16.12 5.18
CA ARG A 159 -7.85 -14.66 5.15
C ARG A 159 -9.03 -14.07 4.40
N LEU A 160 -9.56 -12.95 4.90
CA LEU A 160 -10.47 -12.12 4.14
C LEU A 160 -9.67 -11.44 3.02
N SER A 161 -9.90 -11.86 1.78
CA SER A 161 -9.19 -11.38 0.59
C SER A 161 -9.76 -10.08 0.05
#